data_AF-A0A9N8DJG2-F1
#
_entry.id   AF-A0A9N8DJG2-F1
#
_cell.length_a   1.000
_cell.length_b   1.000
_cell.length_c   1.000
_cell.angle_alpha   90.00
_cell.angle_beta   90.00
_cell.angle_gamma   90.00
#
_symmetry.space_group_name_H-M   'P 1'
#
loop_
_entity.id
_entity.type
_entity.pdbx_description
1 polymer ?
#
loop_
_entity_poly.entity_id
_entity_poly.type
_entity_poly.pdbx_seq_one_letter_code
_entity_poly.pdbx_strand_id
1 'polypeptide(L)'
;MCVGLSKDGSNFEVTFESTGDWGLITTEFWMGDNVHGVPFDEEGSLDLESFPYYWCNSTGETTHSTHIDFKWAYLCEEKDEFSLAVVAQVTVGKMSEDGLAIDGTEIVSFASEYEIDLQDDTFGWFDIPVTCACEPKKCPYDMEPEITKAECHNIMGQDSMPIGSMCVGMSRDGSSLEVAFESIGDWGLITTEFWVGDNVTSVPFDDDGALDMEGFPFYWCNSTGETSYSTHVDFKWDYLCEDEGVFSLAVVAQVTVGKIAEDGLAVEGTEIVSFVSEYEIDLMDDSFGWFDVPVTCACKKPVCVEGEPKVAKEECHNVLAGDNTPVGSMCVGLSKDGSNFEVTFESTGDWGLITTEFWMGDNVHGVPFDEEGSLDLESFPYYWCNSTGETSHSTHVDFKWAYLCEEKDEFSLAVVAQVTVGKMSEDGLAIDGTEIVSFASEYEIDIQDDTFGWFDIPPSDMCL
;
A
#
# COMPACT_ATOMS: atom_id res chain seq x y z
N MET A 1 -25.65 -17.57 9.34
CA MET A 1 -24.56 -17.24 8.39
C MET A 1 -23.27 -17.17 9.17
N CYS A 2 -22.19 -17.67 8.59
CA CYS A 2 -20.84 -17.58 9.13
C CYS A 2 -19.95 -16.96 8.05
N VAL A 3 -19.06 -16.06 8.45
CA VAL A 3 -18.00 -15.54 7.60
C VAL A 3 -16.68 -15.79 8.30
N GLY A 4 -15.72 -16.34 7.58
CA GLY A 4 -14.38 -16.58 8.11
C GLY A 4 -13.34 -16.53 7.01
N LEU A 5 -12.10 -16.23 7.38
CA LEU A 5 -10.97 -16.42 6.48
C LEU A 5 -10.83 -17.90 6.13
N SER A 6 -10.55 -18.18 4.86
CA SER A 6 -10.17 -19.49 4.39
C SER A 6 -8.92 -20.00 5.10
N LYS A 7 -8.67 -21.31 5.04
CA LYS A 7 -7.55 -21.93 5.75
C LYS A 7 -6.18 -21.43 5.31
N ASP A 8 -6.06 -20.98 4.07
CA ASP A 8 -4.87 -20.38 3.49
C ASP A 8 -4.85 -18.84 3.63
N GLY A 9 -5.91 -18.24 4.18
CA GLY A 9 -6.03 -16.80 4.42
C GLY A 9 -6.19 -15.96 3.16
N SER A 10 -6.45 -16.58 2.00
CA SER A 10 -6.51 -15.91 0.70
C SER A 10 -7.89 -15.30 0.40
N ASN A 11 -8.98 -15.86 0.95
CA ASN A 11 -10.33 -15.35 0.73
C ASN A 11 -11.22 -15.47 1.97
N PHE A 12 -12.35 -14.79 1.95
CA PHE A 12 -13.42 -15.06 2.90
C PHE A 12 -14.28 -16.22 2.40
N GLU A 13 -14.49 -17.21 3.25
CA GLU A 13 -15.51 -18.22 3.09
C GLU A 13 -16.78 -17.75 3.80
N VAL A 14 -17.83 -17.52 3.01
CA VAL A 14 -19.17 -17.17 3.51
C VAL A 14 -20.04 -18.40 3.43
N THR A 15 -20.62 -18.81 4.55
CA THR A 15 -21.49 -19.98 4.64
C THR A 15 -22.86 -19.61 5.18
N PHE A 16 -23.89 -19.94 4.42
CA PHE A 16 -25.29 -19.89 4.81
C PHE A 16 -25.72 -21.30 5.25
N GLU A 17 -26.43 -21.39 6.37
CA GLU A 17 -26.94 -22.66 6.88
C GLU A 17 -28.36 -22.45 7.40
N SER A 18 -29.30 -23.27 6.93
CA SER A 18 -30.65 -23.38 7.47
C SER A 18 -30.75 -24.59 8.40
N THR A 19 -31.71 -24.58 9.31
CA THR A 19 -31.89 -25.67 10.29
C THR A 19 -33.32 -26.21 10.29
N GLY A 20 -33.47 -27.48 10.67
CA GLY A 20 -34.78 -28.13 10.80
C GLY A 20 -35.38 -28.53 9.45
N ASP A 21 -36.65 -28.19 9.24
CA ASP A 21 -37.39 -28.43 8.00
C ASP A 21 -37.28 -27.27 7.00
N TRP A 22 -36.37 -26.33 7.23
CA TRP A 22 -36.13 -25.17 6.37
C TRP A 22 -34.96 -25.43 5.43
N GLY A 23 -35.10 -25.04 4.16
CA GLY A 23 -34.02 -24.99 3.19
C GLY A 23 -33.82 -23.56 2.68
N LEU A 24 -32.63 -23.31 2.15
CA LEU A 24 -32.26 -22.06 1.49
C LEU A 24 -32.94 -21.99 0.12
N ILE A 25 -33.47 -20.82 -0.23
CA ILE A 25 -34.09 -20.53 -1.54
C ILE A 25 -33.21 -19.54 -2.32
N THR A 26 -32.94 -18.38 -1.73
CA THR A 26 -31.99 -17.39 -2.26
C THR A 26 -31.04 -16.93 -1.17
N THR A 27 -29.81 -16.60 -1.56
CA THR A 27 -28.84 -15.89 -0.72
C THR A 27 -28.23 -14.78 -1.56
N GLU A 28 -28.32 -13.57 -1.06
CA GLU A 28 -27.76 -12.36 -1.65
C GLU A 28 -26.75 -11.77 -0.67
N PHE A 29 -25.60 -11.37 -1.19
CA PHE A 29 -24.50 -10.95 -0.36
C PHE A 29 -23.72 -9.79 -0.97
N TRP A 30 -23.43 -8.80 -0.14
CA TRP A 30 -22.55 -7.67 -0.42
C TRP A 30 -21.56 -7.49 0.73
N MET A 31 -20.30 -7.17 0.40
CA MET A 31 -19.27 -6.80 1.38
C MET A 31 -18.45 -5.63 0.85
N GLY A 32 -18.16 -4.66 1.70
CA GLY A 32 -17.29 -3.53 1.37
C GLY A 32 -16.80 -2.79 2.61
N ASP A 33 -16.09 -1.69 2.40
CA ASP A 33 -15.38 -0.97 3.48
C ASP A 33 -16.33 -0.33 4.52
N ASN A 34 -17.55 0.01 4.12
CA ASN A 34 -18.59 0.52 5.01
C ASN A 34 -19.98 0.44 4.36
N VAL A 35 -21.04 0.51 5.17
CA VAL A 35 -22.43 0.37 4.73
C VAL A 35 -22.91 1.46 3.73
N HIS A 36 -22.16 2.56 3.53
CA HIS A 36 -22.55 3.57 2.54
C HIS A 36 -22.29 3.15 1.09
N GLY A 37 -21.47 2.11 0.88
CA GLY A 37 -21.24 1.54 -0.45
C GLY A 37 -22.29 0.53 -0.91
N VAL A 38 -23.31 0.27 -0.08
CA VAL A 38 -24.37 -0.69 -0.41
C VAL A 38 -25.20 -0.13 -1.58
N PRO A 39 -25.48 -0.94 -2.62
CA PRO A 39 -26.32 -0.52 -3.74
C PRO A 39 -27.76 -0.21 -3.32
N PHE A 40 -28.28 0.93 -3.76
CA PHE A 40 -29.69 1.31 -3.61
C PHE A 40 -30.27 1.70 -4.97
N ASP A 41 -31.53 1.38 -5.19
CA ASP A 41 -32.26 1.76 -6.40
C ASP A 41 -32.69 3.24 -6.37
N GLU A 42 -33.36 3.69 -7.44
CA GLU A 42 -33.86 5.06 -7.55
C GLU A 42 -34.94 5.42 -6.50
N GLU A 43 -35.62 4.42 -5.94
CA GLU A 43 -36.65 4.58 -4.90
C GLU A 43 -36.03 4.60 -3.49
N GLY A 44 -34.75 4.26 -3.37
CA GLY A 44 -34.00 4.19 -2.13
C GLY A 44 -34.15 2.87 -1.39
N SER A 45 -34.68 1.83 -2.03
CA SER A 45 -34.63 0.45 -1.56
C SER A 45 -33.28 -0.19 -1.86
N LEU A 46 -32.96 -1.28 -1.18
CA LEU A 46 -31.77 -2.07 -1.54
C LEU A 46 -31.91 -2.61 -2.96
N ASP A 47 -30.90 -2.35 -3.77
CA ASP A 47 -30.79 -2.95 -5.08
C ASP A 47 -30.07 -4.29 -4.96
N LEU A 48 -30.86 -5.32 -4.64
CA LEU A 48 -30.37 -6.69 -4.45
C LEU A 48 -29.87 -7.31 -5.76
N GLU A 49 -30.33 -6.83 -6.91
CA GLU A 49 -29.88 -7.29 -8.23
C GLU A 49 -28.43 -6.83 -8.50
N SER A 50 -28.05 -5.67 -7.94
CA SER A 50 -26.68 -5.17 -7.96
C SER A 50 -25.73 -5.85 -6.96
N PHE A 51 -26.18 -6.85 -6.20
CA PHE A 51 -25.29 -7.55 -5.26
C PHE A 51 -24.36 -8.50 -6.02
N PRO A 52 -23.03 -8.36 -5.89
CA PRO A 52 -22.07 -9.12 -6.70
C PRO A 52 -22.08 -10.62 -6.43
N TYR A 53 -22.68 -11.06 -5.32
CA TYR A 53 -22.77 -12.46 -4.93
C TYR A 53 -24.23 -12.86 -4.73
N TYR A 54 -24.82 -13.39 -5.80
CA TYR A 54 -26.17 -13.93 -5.83
C TYR A 54 -26.15 -15.45 -5.99
N TRP A 55 -26.98 -16.14 -5.22
CA TRP A 55 -27.24 -17.56 -5.41
C TRP A 55 -28.72 -17.87 -5.21
N CYS A 56 -29.28 -18.62 -6.15
CA CYS A 56 -30.66 -19.08 -6.11
C CYS A 56 -30.71 -20.58 -6.36
N ASN A 57 -31.37 -21.28 -5.44
CA ASN A 57 -31.55 -22.72 -5.54
C ASN A 57 -32.93 -23.14 -5.02
N SER A 58 -33.78 -23.62 -5.93
CA SER A 58 -35.11 -24.13 -5.62
C SER A 58 -35.14 -25.58 -5.13
N THR A 59 -33.98 -26.21 -4.86
CA THR A 59 -33.88 -27.66 -4.53
C THR A 59 -33.77 -27.97 -3.03
N GLY A 60 -33.82 -26.95 -2.18
CA GLY A 60 -33.92 -27.13 -0.73
C GLY A 60 -32.62 -27.50 -0.04
N GLU A 61 -31.48 -27.06 -0.56
CA GLU A 61 -30.20 -27.19 0.11
C GLU A 61 -30.22 -26.49 1.47
N THR A 62 -29.64 -27.14 2.48
CA THR A 62 -29.58 -26.60 3.83
C THR A 62 -28.30 -25.81 4.10
N THR A 63 -27.35 -25.85 3.18
CA THR A 63 -26.06 -25.19 3.31
C THR A 63 -25.59 -24.72 1.94
N HIS A 64 -25.15 -23.46 1.87
CA HIS A 64 -24.50 -22.88 0.71
C HIS A 64 -23.24 -22.15 1.17
N SER A 65 -22.14 -22.33 0.44
CA SER A 65 -20.88 -21.64 0.71
C SER A 65 -20.36 -20.99 -0.56
N THR A 66 -19.85 -19.76 -0.43
CA THR A 66 -19.18 -19.02 -1.50
C THR A 66 -17.85 -18.47 -1.00
N HIS A 67 -16.93 -18.26 -1.92
CA HIS A 67 -15.63 -17.64 -1.65
C HIS A 67 -15.64 -16.22 -2.21
N ILE A 68 -15.17 -15.29 -1.40
CA ILE A 68 -15.00 -13.91 -1.79
C ILE A 68 -13.52 -13.61 -1.78
N ASP A 69 -12.97 -13.47 -2.98
CA ASP A 69 -11.58 -13.14 -3.17
C ASP A 69 -11.39 -11.65 -2.86
N PHE A 70 -10.85 -11.37 -1.68
CA PHE A 70 -10.38 -10.04 -1.34
C PHE A 70 -8.90 -9.90 -1.67
N LYS A 71 -8.54 -8.81 -2.33
CA LYS A 71 -7.14 -8.41 -2.50
C LYS A 71 -6.64 -7.81 -1.18
N TRP A 72 -6.31 -8.66 -0.21
CA TRP A 72 -5.96 -8.25 1.16
C TRP A 72 -4.85 -7.21 1.24
N ALA A 73 -3.85 -7.30 0.35
CA ALA A 73 -2.77 -6.33 0.26
C ALA A 73 -3.29 -4.88 0.13
N TYR A 74 -4.34 -4.66 -0.68
CA TYR A 74 -4.97 -3.35 -0.88
C TYR A 74 -5.51 -2.75 0.43
N LEU A 75 -6.17 -3.57 1.24
CA LEU A 75 -6.84 -3.11 2.46
C LEU A 75 -5.88 -3.04 3.65
N CYS A 76 -4.84 -3.89 3.63
CA CYS A 76 -3.83 -3.97 4.67
C CYS A 76 -2.69 -2.96 4.53
N GLU A 77 -2.52 -2.33 3.36
CA GLU A 77 -1.53 -1.28 3.13
C GLU A 77 -1.88 0.02 3.89
N GLU A 78 -3.16 0.38 3.91
CA GLU A 78 -3.61 1.65 4.48
C GLU A 78 -3.76 1.61 6.00
N LYS A 79 -4.07 0.43 6.57
CA LYS A 79 -4.35 0.26 8.00
C LYS A 79 -4.00 -1.16 8.48
N ASP A 80 -3.32 -1.23 9.63
CA ASP A 80 -3.06 -2.49 10.34
C ASP A 80 -4.35 -3.19 10.83
N GLU A 81 -5.39 -2.40 11.07
CA GLU A 81 -6.71 -2.86 11.51
C GLU A 81 -7.83 -2.07 10.82
N PHE A 82 -8.82 -2.77 10.28
CA PHE A 82 -10.02 -2.18 9.70
C PHE A 82 -11.24 -3.09 9.91
N SER A 83 -12.41 -2.68 9.42
CA SER A 83 -13.62 -3.49 9.46
C SER A 83 -14.34 -3.43 8.14
N LEU A 84 -14.86 -4.57 7.69
CA LEU A 84 -15.68 -4.68 6.48
C LEU A 84 -17.15 -4.79 6.87
N ALA A 85 -18.00 -3.98 6.26
CA ALA A 85 -19.44 -4.08 6.42
C ALA A 85 -19.98 -5.16 5.50
N VAL A 86 -20.84 -6.02 6.05
CA VAL A 86 -21.47 -7.13 5.33
C VAL A 86 -22.97 -6.98 5.36
N VAL A 87 -23.59 -6.93 4.18
CA VAL A 87 -25.04 -7.00 4.00
C VAL A 87 -25.36 -8.34 3.36
N ALA A 88 -26.13 -9.16 4.06
CA ALA A 88 -26.51 -10.47 3.55
C ALA A 88 -28.00 -10.74 3.80
N GLN A 89 -28.73 -10.92 2.71
CA GLN A 89 -30.13 -11.32 2.72
C GLN A 89 -30.23 -12.81 2.40
N VAL A 90 -31.10 -13.51 3.11
CA VAL A 90 -31.42 -14.91 2.83
C VAL A 90 -32.93 -15.10 2.80
N THR A 91 -33.40 -15.79 1.77
CA THR A 91 -34.77 -16.30 1.72
C THR A 91 -34.75 -17.78 2.06
N VAL A 92 -35.51 -18.18 3.09
CA VAL A 92 -35.69 -19.57 3.51
C VAL A 92 -37.15 -19.99 3.39
N GLY A 93 -37.40 -21.25 3.07
CA GLY A 93 -38.74 -21.82 3.05
C GLY A 93 -38.80 -23.19 3.70
N LYS A 94 -39.97 -23.62 4.17
CA LYS A 94 -40.15 -24.99 4.63
C LYS A 94 -40.13 -25.93 3.44
N MET A 95 -39.38 -27.01 3.55
CA MET A 95 -39.23 -27.96 2.46
C MET A 95 -40.26 -29.09 2.60
N SER A 96 -40.89 -29.43 1.47
CA SER A 96 -41.76 -30.60 1.33
C SER A 96 -40.93 -31.90 1.30
N GLU A 97 -41.60 -33.05 1.39
CA GLU A 97 -40.93 -34.36 1.25
C GLU A 97 -40.23 -34.54 -0.12
N ASP A 98 -40.68 -33.79 -1.14
CA ASP A 98 -40.12 -33.81 -2.49
C ASP A 98 -38.94 -32.82 -2.67
N GLY A 99 -38.53 -32.11 -1.62
CA GLY A 99 -37.42 -31.14 -1.64
C GLY A 99 -37.78 -29.77 -2.22
N LEU A 100 -39.07 -29.51 -2.48
CA LEU A 100 -39.56 -28.20 -2.94
C LEU A 100 -40.01 -27.34 -1.77
N ALA A 101 -39.77 -26.03 -1.85
CA ALA A 101 -40.31 -25.07 -0.92
C ALA A 101 -41.86 -25.11 -0.91
N ILE A 102 -42.46 -25.13 0.28
CA ILE A 102 -43.89 -25.10 0.45
C ILE A 102 -44.37 -23.65 0.26
N ASP A 103 -45.28 -23.46 -0.68
CA ASP A 103 -45.85 -22.16 -1.02
C ASP A 103 -46.39 -21.42 0.21
N GLY A 104 -46.04 -20.13 0.32
CA GLY A 104 -46.41 -19.25 1.44
C GLY A 104 -45.67 -19.51 2.75
N THR A 105 -44.60 -20.30 2.75
CA THR A 105 -43.74 -20.51 3.94
C THR A 105 -42.44 -19.73 3.89
N GLU A 106 -42.23 -18.95 2.84
CA GLU A 106 -41.01 -18.19 2.59
C GLU A 106 -40.84 -17.05 3.61
N ILE A 107 -39.62 -16.91 4.13
CA ILE A 107 -39.22 -15.86 5.04
C ILE A 107 -37.93 -15.26 4.52
N VAL A 108 -37.94 -13.94 4.34
CA VAL A 108 -36.75 -13.14 4.08
C VAL A 108 -36.16 -12.70 5.41
N SER A 109 -34.85 -12.83 5.57
CA SER A 109 -34.13 -12.42 6.77
C SER A 109 -32.78 -11.85 6.40
N PHE A 110 -32.31 -10.86 7.17
CA PHE A 110 -30.94 -10.37 7.09
C PHE A 110 -30.06 -11.02 8.17
N ALA A 111 -28.77 -11.13 7.90
CA ALA A 111 -27.77 -11.29 8.95
C ALA A 111 -27.43 -9.90 9.49
N SER A 112 -27.69 -9.66 10.78
CA SER A 112 -27.59 -8.31 11.36
C SER A 112 -26.98 -8.31 12.76
N GLU A 113 -26.06 -7.37 12.98
CA GLU A 113 -25.75 -6.79 14.28
C GLU A 113 -26.35 -5.39 14.41
N TYR A 114 -26.45 -4.70 13.27
CA TYR A 114 -27.05 -3.38 13.10
C TYR A 114 -28.20 -3.47 12.10
N GLU A 115 -29.20 -2.60 12.26
CA GLU A 115 -30.38 -2.54 11.39
C GLU A 115 -30.75 -1.08 11.15
N ILE A 116 -31.27 -0.79 9.95
CA ILE A 116 -31.84 0.51 9.60
C ILE A 116 -33.21 0.31 8.96
N ASP A 117 -34.20 1.04 9.48
CA ASP A 117 -35.52 1.12 8.89
C ASP A 117 -35.52 2.20 7.80
N LEU A 118 -35.68 1.78 6.56
CA LEU A 118 -35.96 2.62 5.41
C LEU A 118 -37.47 2.89 5.33
N GLN A 119 -37.88 3.69 4.36
CA GLN A 119 -39.27 4.14 4.26
C GLN A 119 -40.25 2.98 4.04
N ASP A 120 -39.83 1.97 3.27
CA ASP A 120 -40.64 0.80 2.90
C ASP A 120 -39.93 -0.55 3.11
N ASP A 121 -38.72 -0.55 3.67
CA ASP A 121 -37.93 -1.77 3.92
C ASP A 121 -37.05 -1.63 5.17
N THR A 122 -36.57 -2.75 5.70
CA THR A 122 -35.57 -2.78 6.78
C THR A 122 -34.44 -3.67 6.31
N PHE A 123 -33.20 -3.17 6.34
CA PHE A 123 -32.05 -4.03 6.13
C PHE A 123 -31.08 -4.01 7.29
N GLY A 124 -30.37 -5.13 7.42
CA GLY A 124 -29.40 -5.34 8.46
C GLY A 124 -28.01 -5.64 7.91
N TRP A 125 -27.00 -5.27 8.69
CA TRP A 125 -25.60 -5.53 8.39
C TRP A 125 -24.83 -5.87 9.67
N PHE A 126 -23.61 -6.38 9.50
CA PHE A 126 -22.66 -6.57 10.58
C PHE A 126 -21.25 -6.25 10.10
N ASP A 127 -20.34 -5.96 11.03
CA ASP A 127 -18.96 -5.62 10.71
C ASP A 127 -18.03 -6.79 11.02
N ILE A 128 -17.10 -7.08 10.11
CA ILE A 128 -16.05 -8.07 10.32
C ILE A 128 -14.73 -7.33 10.59
N PRO A 129 -14.17 -7.43 11.80
CA PRO A 129 -12.85 -6.87 12.07
C PRO A 129 -11.78 -7.67 11.34
N VAL A 130 -10.91 -6.95 10.63
CA VAL A 130 -9.75 -7.50 9.94
C VAL A 130 -8.49 -6.91 10.58
N THR A 131 -7.56 -7.79 10.93
CA THR A 131 -6.23 -7.41 11.39
C THR A 131 -5.20 -7.96 10.41
N CYS A 132 -4.36 -7.06 9.91
CA CYS A 132 -3.33 -7.39 8.94
C CYS A 132 -2.04 -7.76 9.68
N ALA A 133 -1.65 -9.04 9.59
CA ALA A 133 -0.37 -9.50 10.09
C ALA A 133 0.64 -9.49 8.93
N CYS A 134 1.27 -8.33 8.68
CA CYS A 134 2.30 -8.23 7.65
C CYS A 134 3.57 -8.98 8.10
N GLU A 135 3.83 -10.16 7.53
CA GLU A 135 5.22 -10.64 7.42
C GLU A 135 5.87 -9.93 6.24
N PRO A 136 6.94 -9.13 6.43
CA PRO A 136 7.54 -8.38 5.35
C PRO A 136 8.40 -9.31 4.47
N LYS A 137 8.16 -9.31 3.15
CA LYS A 137 9.09 -9.67 2.05
C LYS A 137 8.36 -9.46 0.71
N LYS A 138 8.93 -8.90 -0.37
CA LYS A 138 10.30 -9.12 -0.86
C LYS A 138 10.74 -8.18 -2.00
N CYS A 139 10.48 -6.88 -1.94
CA CYS A 139 11.25 -5.90 -2.70
C CYS A 139 11.68 -4.78 -1.74
N PRO A 140 12.98 -4.48 -1.61
CA PRO A 140 13.44 -3.38 -0.76
C PRO A 140 13.18 -1.99 -1.38
N TYR A 141 12.47 -1.91 -2.50
CA TYR A 141 12.22 -0.69 -3.27
C TYR A 141 10.82 -0.73 -3.89
N ASP A 142 10.23 0.45 -4.11
CA ASP A 142 8.99 0.63 -4.87
C ASP A 142 9.15 0.07 -6.29
N MET A 143 8.20 -0.76 -6.70
CA MET A 143 8.17 -1.33 -8.05
C MET A 143 7.39 -0.38 -8.95
N GLU A 144 8.07 0.18 -9.95
CA GLU A 144 7.39 1.04 -10.92
C GLU A 144 6.95 0.19 -12.11
N PRO A 145 5.66 0.29 -12.50
CA PRO A 145 5.17 -0.35 -13.71
C PRO A 145 5.78 0.34 -14.94
N GLU A 146 6.24 -0.45 -15.89
CA GLU A 146 6.71 0.04 -17.18
C GLU A 146 5.94 -0.66 -18.31
N ILE A 147 5.20 0.14 -19.08
CA ILE A 147 4.80 -0.22 -20.44
C ILE A 147 5.82 0.41 -21.37
N THR A 148 6.78 -0.41 -21.82
CA THR A 148 7.92 0.05 -22.64
C THR A 148 7.51 0.76 -23.93
N LYS A 149 6.30 0.49 -24.44
CA LYS A 149 5.71 1.14 -25.60
C LYS A 149 4.19 1.03 -25.53
N ALA A 150 3.49 2.14 -25.76
CA ALA A 150 2.03 2.11 -25.85
C ALA A 150 1.59 1.07 -26.90
N GLU A 151 0.65 0.22 -26.49
CA GLU A 151 0.07 -0.83 -27.33
C GLU A 151 -1.13 -0.24 -28.05
N CYS A 152 -1.14 -0.33 -29.39
CA CYS A 152 -2.11 0.37 -30.23
C CYS A 152 -2.77 -0.59 -31.21
N HIS A 153 -4.11 -0.57 -31.23
CA HIS A 153 -4.94 -1.41 -32.08
C HIS A 153 -5.87 -0.54 -32.94
N ASN A 154 -6.17 -0.99 -34.16
CA ASN A 154 -7.05 -0.26 -35.06
C ASN A 154 -8.52 -0.47 -34.65
N ILE A 155 -9.31 0.60 -34.72
CA ILE A 155 -10.77 0.52 -34.73
C ILE A 155 -11.18 0.18 -36.16
N MET A 156 -11.87 -0.95 -36.36
CA MET A 156 -12.17 -1.49 -37.68
C MET A 156 -13.62 -1.23 -38.06
N GLY A 157 -13.83 -0.57 -39.19
CA GLY A 157 -15.15 -0.38 -39.78
C GLY A 157 -15.62 -1.55 -40.64
N GLN A 158 -16.72 -1.34 -41.34
CA GLN A 158 -17.19 -2.25 -42.37
C GLN A 158 -16.10 -2.52 -43.41
N ASP A 159 -16.08 -3.75 -43.95
CA ASP A 159 -15.08 -4.23 -44.91
C ASP A 159 -13.62 -4.19 -44.39
N SER A 160 -13.43 -4.22 -43.07
CA SER A 160 -12.10 -4.19 -42.43
C SER A 160 -11.29 -2.95 -42.78
N MET A 161 -11.96 -1.80 -42.99
CA MET A 161 -11.29 -0.51 -43.16
C MET A 161 -10.95 0.08 -41.79
N PRO A 162 -9.69 0.48 -41.52
CA PRO A 162 -9.37 1.19 -40.28
C PRO A 162 -10.01 2.58 -40.29
N ILE A 163 -10.78 2.87 -39.26
CA ILE A 163 -11.50 4.15 -39.08
C ILE A 163 -11.02 4.92 -37.84
N GLY A 164 -10.13 4.31 -37.07
CA GLY A 164 -9.48 4.91 -35.91
C GLY A 164 -8.44 3.97 -35.29
N SER A 165 -7.95 4.35 -34.12
CA SER A 165 -7.08 3.52 -33.28
C SER A 165 -7.36 3.80 -31.80
N MET A 166 -7.13 2.79 -30.97
CA MET A 166 -7.04 2.90 -29.53
C MET A 166 -5.63 2.54 -29.11
N CYS A 167 -5.04 3.32 -28.22
CA CYS A 167 -3.74 3.09 -27.64
C CYS A 167 -3.84 3.04 -26.12
N VAL A 168 -3.12 2.11 -25.49
CA VAL A 168 -2.98 2.01 -24.03
C VAL A 168 -1.50 2.06 -23.68
N GLY A 169 -1.12 2.95 -22.79
CA GLY A 169 0.25 3.08 -22.30
C GLY A 169 0.31 3.61 -20.87
N MET A 170 1.50 3.72 -20.30
CA MET A 170 1.68 4.41 -19.03
C MET A 170 1.59 5.93 -19.22
N SER A 171 0.94 6.60 -18.27
CA SER A 171 0.99 8.06 -18.14
C SER A 171 2.43 8.54 -18.00
N ARG A 172 2.66 9.84 -18.27
CA ARG A 172 4.01 10.42 -18.21
C ARG A 172 4.68 10.34 -16.84
N ASP A 173 3.88 10.30 -15.78
CA ASP A 173 4.36 10.17 -14.40
C ASP A 173 4.43 8.71 -13.93
N GLY A 174 4.00 7.75 -14.75
CA GLY A 174 4.01 6.33 -14.42
C GLY A 174 2.95 5.92 -13.38
N SER A 175 2.01 6.80 -13.03
CA SER A 175 1.02 6.54 -11.98
C SER A 175 -0.26 5.86 -12.47
N SER A 176 -0.59 5.96 -13.76
CA SER A 176 -1.86 5.47 -14.32
C SER A 176 -1.68 4.95 -15.75
N LEU A 177 -2.64 4.19 -16.24
CA LEU A 177 -2.74 3.88 -17.67
C LEU A 177 -3.39 5.04 -18.40
N GLU A 178 -2.71 5.59 -19.39
CA GLU A 178 -3.32 6.49 -20.37
C GLU A 178 -3.96 5.66 -21.49
N VAL A 179 -5.28 5.82 -21.64
CA VAL A 179 -6.07 5.21 -22.70
C VAL A 179 -6.49 6.31 -23.67
N ALA A 180 -6.08 6.20 -24.93
CA ALA A 180 -6.33 7.20 -25.96
C ALA A 180 -7.00 6.59 -27.20
N PHE A 181 -8.06 7.25 -27.68
CA PHE A 181 -8.77 6.93 -28.90
C PHE A 181 -8.53 8.04 -29.92
N GLU A 182 -8.31 7.68 -31.18
CA GLU A 182 -8.18 8.61 -32.30
C GLU A 182 -8.98 8.10 -33.49
N SER A 183 -9.77 8.94 -34.14
CA SER A 183 -10.45 8.62 -35.40
C SER A 183 -9.62 9.08 -36.61
N ILE A 184 -9.84 8.45 -37.77
CA ILE A 184 -9.10 8.74 -39.00
C ILE A 184 -10.04 9.33 -40.05
N GLY A 185 -9.60 10.39 -40.74
CA GLY A 185 -10.27 10.90 -41.93
C GLY A 185 -11.53 11.70 -41.62
N ASP A 186 -12.66 11.29 -42.21
CA ASP A 186 -13.99 11.91 -42.02
C ASP A 186 -14.80 11.26 -40.88
N TRP A 187 -14.20 10.33 -40.13
CA TRP A 187 -14.81 9.68 -38.97
C TRP A 187 -14.58 10.49 -37.70
N GLY A 188 -15.57 10.50 -36.81
CA GLY A 188 -15.48 11.07 -35.46
C GLY A 188 -16.02 10.10 -34.42
N LEU A 189 -15.50 10.20 -33.20
CA LEU A 189 -15.89 9.39 -32.04
C LEU A 189 -17.25 9.88 -31.52
N ILE A 190 -18.19 8.95 -31.34
CA ILE A 190 -19.53 9.22 -30.78
C ILE A 190 -19.61 8.70 -29.36
N THR A 191 -19.32 7.41 -29.16
CA THR A 191 -19.19 6.79 -27.83
C THR A 191 -17.92 5.95 -27.76
N THR A 192 -17.31 5.91 -26.59
CA THR A 192 -16.20 5.02 -26.25
C THR A 192 -16.47 4.43 -24.88
N GLU A 193 -16.49 3.11 -24.81
CA GLU A 193 -16.79 2.34 -23.61
C GLU A 193 -15.71 1.30 -23.47
N PHE A 194 -15.05 1.22 -22.31
CA PHE A 194 -14.03 0.22 -22.13
C PHE A 194 -13.91 -0.27 -20.69
N TRP A 195 -13.38 -1.48 -20.57
CA TRP A 195 -13.07 -2.17 -19.34
C TRP A 195 -11.61 -2.63 -19.40
N VAL A 196 -10.92 -2.54 -18.27
CA VAL A 196 -9.53 -3.01 -18.10
C VAL A 196 -9.46 -3.84 -16.84
N GLY A 197 -8.87 -5.03 -16.93
CA GLY A 197 -8.63 -5.86 -15.76
C GLY A 197 -7.67 -7.02 -16.02
N ASP A 198 -7.50 -7.87 -15.03
CA ASP A 198 -6.46 -8.90 -15.03
C ASP A 198 -6.73 -10.00 -16.09
N ASN A 199 -7.99 -10.29 -16.39
CA ASN A 199 -8.39 -11.24 -17.44
C ASN A 199 -9.83 -11.03 -17.93
N VAL A 200 -10.14 -11.53 -19.12
CA VAL A 200 -11.49 -11.42 -19.72
C VAL A 200 -12.61 -12.20 -19.01
N THR A 201 -12.30 -13.04 -18.01
CA THR A 201 -13.33 -13.79 -17.27
C THR A 201 -14.05 -12.91 -16.23
N SER A 202 -13.50 -11.73 -15.97
CA SER A 202 -14.04 -10.73 -15.04
C SER A 202 -14.77 -9.58 -15.73
N VAL A 203 -14.97 -9.68 -17.05
CA VAL A 203 -15.74 -8.71 -17.83
C VAL A 203 -17.22 -8.82 -17.40
N PRO A 204 -17.93 -7.69 -17.20
CA PRO A 204 -19.36 -7.72 -16.87
C PRO A 204 -20.19 -8.38 -17.98
N PHE A 205 -21.10 -9.27 -17.59
CA PHE A 205 -22.07 -9.92 -18.49
C PHE A 205 -23.48 -9.78 -17.90
N ASP A 206 -24.45 -9.56 -18.78
CA ASP A 206 -25.87 -9.58 -18.45
C ASP A 206 -26.38 -11.01 -18.21
N ASP A 207 -27.60 -11.14 -17.66
CA ASP A 207 -28.27 -12.42 -17.39
C ASP A 207 -28.45 -13.32 -18.63
N ASP A 208 -28.51 -12.72 -19.82
CA ASP A 208 -28.62 -13.44 -21.09
C ASP A 208 -27.26 -13.88 -21.65
N GLY A 209 -26.17 -13.52 -20.96
CA GLY A 209 -24.79 -13.81 -21.34
C GLY A 209 -24.21 -12.86 -22.37
N ALA A 210 -24.90 -11.78 -22.74
CA ALA A 210 -24.32 -10.67 -23.50
C ALA A 210 -23.39 -9.83 -22.62
N LEU A 211 -22.56 -8.99 -23.24
CA LEU A 211 -21.75 -8.04 -22.47
C LEU A 211 -22.64 -6.99 -21.82
N ASP A 212 -22.49 -6.83 -20.50
CA ASP A 212 -23.08 -5.72 -19.77
C ASP A 212 -22.20 -4.48 -19.99
N MET A 213 -22.51 -3.75 -21.06
CA MET A 213 -21.82 -2.51 -21.41
C MET A 213 -22.12 -1.37 -20.42
N GLU A 214 -23.24 -1.44 -19.70
CA GLU A 214 -23.59 -0.45 -18.68
C GLU A 214 -22.73 -0.62 -17.41
N GLY A 215 -22.28 -1.84 -17.14
CA GLY A 215 -21.31 -2.19 -16.11
C GLY A 215 -19.86 -1.76 -16.39
N PHE A 216 -19.56 -1.20 -17.57
CA PHE A 216 -18.20 -0.76 -17.90
C PHE A 216 -17.84 0.53 -17.14
N PRO A 217 -16.76 0.52 -16.33
CA PRO A 217 -16.43 1.66 -15.46
C PRO A 217 -16.00 2.91 -16.22
N PHE A 218 -15.58 2.78 -17.48
CA PHE A 218 -15.10 3.89 -18.30
C PHE A 218 -15.99 4.12 -19.51
N TYR A 219 -16.89 5.08 -19.38
CA TYR A 219 -17.83 5.51 -20.41
C TYR A 219 -17.58 6.97 -20.81
N TRP A 220 -17.55 7.23 -22.12
CA TRP A 220 -17.58 8.58 -22.66
C TRP A 220 -18.50 8.64 -23.87
N CYS A 221 -19.33 9.68 -23.92
CA CYS A 221 -20.25 9.95 -25.02
C CYS A 221 -20.21 11.42 -25.42
N ASN A 222 -19.99 11.67 -26.69
CA ASN A 222 -20.01 12.99 -27.28
C ASN A 222 -20.74 13.01 -28.63
N SER A 223 -21.81 13.78 -28.71
CA SER A 223 -22.63 13.92 -29.92
C SER A 223 -22.00 14.80 -31.01
N THR A 224 -20.85 15.44 -30.76
CA THR A 224 -20.17 16.33 -31.72
C THR A 224 -18.95 15.73 -32.41
N GLY A 225 -18.73 14.41 -32.31
CA GLY A 225 -17.81 13.70 -33.20
C GLY A 225 -16.34 14.07 -33.06
N GLU A 226 -15.82 14.18 -31.83
CA GLU A 226 -14.41 14.52 -31.62
C GLU A 226 -13.48 13.52 -32.29
N THR A 227 -12.34 14.00 -32.77
CA THR A 227 -11.36 13.16 -33.47
C THR A 227 -10.43 12.43 -32.53
N SER A 228 -10.42 12.79 -31.24
CA SER A 228 -9.57 12.18 -30.23
C SER A 228 -10.20 12.29 -28.86
N TYR A 229 -10.08 11.25 -28.05
CA TYR A 229 -10.47 11.22 -26.65
C TYR A 229 -9.36 10.52 -25.86
N SER A 230 -9.00 11.03 -24.68
CA SER A 230 -8.10 10.31 -23.78
C SER A 230 -8.55 10.41 -22.33
N THR A 231 -8.27 9.36 -21.57
CA THR A 231 -8.54 9.28 -20.14
C THR A 231 -7.44 8.48 -19.44
N HIS A 232 -7.45 8.54 -18.11
CA HIS A 232 -6.54 7.79 -17.27
C HIS A 232 -7.32 6.72 -16.51
N VAL A 233 -6.71 5.55 -16.34
CA VAL A 233 -7.16 4.50 -15.45
C VAL A 233 -6.15 4.38 -14.32
N ASP A 234 -6.59 4.70 -13.12
CA ASP A 234 -5.77 4.60 -11.92
C ASP A 234 -5.70 3.13 -11.49
N PHE A 235 -4.50 2.58 -11.43
CA PHE A 235 -4.23 1.25 -10.89
C PHE A 235 -3.37 1.39 -9.64
N LYS A 236 -3.61 0.55 -8.64
CA LYS A 236 -2.66 0.36 -7.53
C LYS A 236 -1.56 -0.57 -7.99
N TRP A 237 -0.50 0.00 -8.56
CA TRP A 237 0.57 -0.73 -9.22
C TRP A 237 1.43 -1.57 -8.28
N ASP A 238 1.65 -1.09 -7.07
CA ASP A 238 2.43 -1.81 -6.06
C ASP A 238 1.92 -3.24 -5.89
N TYR A 239 0.59 -3.42 -5.88
CA TYR A 239 -0.07 -4.71 -5.84
C TYR A 239 0.16 -5.57 -7.09
N LEU A 240 -0.09 -5.01 -8.27
CA LEU A 240 0.05 -5.78 -9.52
C LEU A 240 1.51 -6.20 -9.78
N CYS A 241 2.45 -5.50 -9.15
CA CYS A 241 3.87 -5.76 -9.24
C CYS A 241 4.44 -6.67 -8.13
N GLU A 242 3.67 -7.01 -7.09
CA GLU A 242 4.17 -7.79 -5.93
C GLU A 242 4.68 -9.19 -6.33
N ASP A 243 3.95 -9.89 -7.20
CA ASP A 243 4.15 -11.32 -7.46
C ASP A 243 4.81 -11.62 -8.83
N GLU A 244 4.73 -10.70 -9.79
CA GLU A 244 5.13 -10.95 -11.18
C GLU A 244 6.03 -9.85 -11.77
N GLY A 245 7.18 -10.25 -12.30
CA GLY A 245 8.06 -9.32 -13.03
C GLY A 245 7.47 -8.86 -14.37
N VAL A 246 6.52 -9.62 -14.93
CA VAL A 246 5.77 -9.29 -16.16
C VAL A 246 4.39 -9.94 -16.08
N PHE A 247 3.33 -9.14 -16.21
CA PHE A 247 1.95 -9.59 -16.34
C PHE A 247 1.28 -8.94 -17.56
N SER A 248 -0.01 -9.21 -17.79
CA SER A 248 -0.77 -8.56 -18.87
C SER A 248 -2.17 -8.19 -18.40
N LEU A 249 -2.64 -7.02 -18.83
CA LEU A 249 -4.00 -6.55 -18.58
C LEU A 249 -4.85 -6.79 -19.83
N ALA A 250 -6.02 -7.38 -19.64
CA ALA A 250 -7.01 -7.52 -20.70
C ALA A 250 -7.80 -6.21 -20.83
N VAL A 251 -7.95 -5.73 -22.07
CA VAL A 251 -8.71 -4.54 -22.41
C VAL A 251 -9.85 -4.92 -23.34
N VAL A 252 -11.09 -4.65 -22.92
CA VAL A 252 -12.29 -4.80 -23.75
C VAL A 252 -12.80 -3.40 -24.05
N ALA A 253 -12.93 -3.04 -25.33
CA ALA A 253 -13.36 -1.70 -25.71
C ALA A 253 -14.33 -1.75 -26.89
N GLN A 254 -15.49 -1.12 -26.71
CA GLN A 254 -16.48 -0.85 -27.75
C GLN A 254 -16.44 0.63 -28.09
N VAL A 255 -16.43 0.92 -29.39
CA VAL A 255 -16.40 2.29 -29.89
C VAL A 255 -17.49 2.46 -30.95
N THR A 256 -18.30 3.50 -30.79
CA THR A 256 -19.21 3.97 -31.83
C THR A 256 -18.59 5.16 -32.54
N VAL A 257 -18.44 5.07 -33.86
CA VAL A 257 -17.97 6.18 -34.69
C VAL A 257 -18.96 6.49 -35.81
N GLY A 258 -18.96 7.74 -36.29
CA GLY A 258 -19.79 8.16 -37.42
C GLY A 258 -19.06 9.14 -38.32
N LYS A 259 -19.55 9.33 -39.55
CA LYS A 259 -18.99 10.34 -40.45
C LYS A 259 -19.41 11.73 -40.00
N ILE A 260 -18.48 12.67 -39.96
CA ILE A 260 -18.75 14.03 -39.48
C ILE A 260 -19.04 14.97 -40.64
N ALA A 261 -20.16 15.69 -40.57
CA ALA A 261 -20.54 16.71 -41.54
C ALA A 261 -19.77 18.03 -41.32
N GLU A 262 -19.92 18.98 -42.25
CA GLU A 262 -19.27 20.30 -42.16
C GLU A 262 -19.72 21.12 -40.93
N ASP A 263 -20.87 20.79 -40.34
CA ASP A 263 -21.38 21.43 -39.12
C ASP A 263 -20.85 20.79 -37.82
N GLY A 264 -20.02 19.75 -37.93
CA GLY A 264 -19.44 19.04 -36.79
C GLY A 264 -20.36 17.98 -36.18
N LEU A 265 -21.51 17.66 -36.80
CA LEU A 265 -22.40 16.61 -36.32
C LEU A 265 -22.15 15.29 -37.06
N ALA A 266 -22.40 14.17 -36.37
CA ALA A 266 -22.44 12.87 -37.02
C ALA A 266 -23.59 12.81 -38.04
N VAL A 267 -23.30 12.28 -39.23
CA VAL A 267 -24.30 12.07 -40.28
C VAL A 267 -25.14 10.85 -39.92
N GLU A 268 -26.44 11.06 -39.76
CA GLU A 268 -27.40 10.00 -39.43
C GLU A 268 -27.30 8.81 -40.39
N GLY A 269 -27.22 7.61 -39.83
CA GLY A 269 -27.12 6.34 -40.57
C GLY A 269 -25.71 5.98 -41.03
N THR A 270 -24.69 6.71 -40.57
CA THR A 270 -23.28 6.39 -40.83
C THR A 270 -22.57 5.81 -39.61
N GLU A 271 -23.29 5.63 -38.51
CA GLU A 271 -22.75 5.12 -37.26
C GLU A 271 -22.36 3.64 -37.39
N ILE A 272 -21.17 3.31 -36.88
CA ILE A 272 -20.63 1.97 -36.82
C ILE A 272 -20.20 1.71 -35.38
N VAL A 273 -20.68 0.61 -34.82
CA VAL A 273 -20.20 0.04 -33.56
C VAL A 273 -19.09 -0.95 -33.90
N SER A 274 -17.97 -0.86 -33.21
CA SER A 274 -16.79 -1.69 -33.43
C SER A 274 -16.08 -2.01 -32.12
N PHE A 275 -15.59 -3.23 -32.00
CA PHE A 275 -14.68 -3.60 -30.92
C PHE A 275 -13.23 -3.38 -31.34
N VAL A 276 -12.40 -2.95 -30.39
CA VAL A 276 -10.95 -2.94 -30.56
C VAL A 276 -10.43 -4.30 -30.14
N SER A 277 -9.91 -5.08 -31.10
CA SER A 277 -9.59 -6.49 -30.85
C SER A 277 -8.27 -6.94 -31.46
N GLU A 278 -7.57 -7.80 -30.74
CA GLU A 278 -6.60 -8.77 -31.27
C GLU A 278 -7.20 -10.19 -31.21
N TYR A 279 -7.97 -10.45 -30.17
CA TYR A 279 -8.70 -11.68 -29.93
C TYR A 279 -10.20 -11.41 -29.94
N GLU A 280 -10.98 -12.41 -30.34
CA GLU A 280 -12.43 -12.35 -30.39
C GLU A 280 -13.03 -13.64 -29.83
N ILE A 281 -14.16 -13.52 -29.15
CA ILE A 281 -14.95 -14.66 -28.67
C ILE A 281 -16.36 -14.54 -29.20
N ASP A 282 -16.83 -15.61 -29.83
CA ASP A 282 -18.22 -15.75 -30.26
C ASP A 282 -19.03 -16.32 -29.09
N LEU A 283 -19.98 -15.54 -28.60
CA LEU A 283 -21.04 -15.97 -27.68
C LEU A 283 -22.22 -16.47 -28.52
N MET A 284 -23.27 -17.00 -27.87
CA MET A 284 -24.38 -17.61 -28.62
C MET A 284 -25.09 -16.59 -29.54
N ASP A 285 -25.34 -15.39 -29.03
CA ASP A 285 -26.08 -14.34 -29.73
C ASP A 285 -25.29 -13.03 -29.88
N ASP A 286 -24.02 -12.99 -29.43
CA ASP A 286 -23.16 -11.81 -29.50
C ASP A 286 -21.68 -12.19 -29.70
N SER A 287 -20.82 -11.23 -29.97
CA SER A 287 -19.37 -11.42 -29.90
C SER A 287 -18.68 -10.16 -29.42
N PHE A 288 -17.58 -10.34 -28.70
CA PHE A 288 -16.73 -9.23 -28.30
C PHE A 288 -15.27 -9.52 -28.53
N GLY A 289 -14.51 -8.43 -28.64
CA GLY A 289 -13.08 -8.48 -28.84
C GLY A 289 -12.30 -7.82 -27.71
N TRP A 290 -11.07 -8.30 -27.53
CA TRP A 290 -10.14 -7.77 -26.53
C TRP A 290 -8.71 -7.83 -27.05
N PHE A 291 -7.81 -7.16 -26.34
CA PHE A 291 -6.37 -7.28 -26.51
C PHE A 291 -5.67 -7.22 -25.15
N ASP A 292 -4.44 -7.73 -25.11
CA ASP A 292 -3.65 -7.79 -23.88
C ASP A 292 -2.56 -6.71 -23.89
N VAL A 293 -2.45 -5.95 -22.81
CA VAL A 293 -1.40 -4.94 -22.61
C VAL A 293 -0.35 -5.51 -21.67
N PRO A 294 0.87 -5.80 -22.16
CA PRO A 294 1.93 -6.32 -21.32
C PRO A 294 2.47 -5.24 -20.39
N VAL A 295 2.48 -5.52 -19.09
CA VAL A 295 3.04 -4.65 -18.06
C VAL A 295 4.26 -5.33 -17.48
N THR A 296 5.40 -4.63 -17.48
CA THR A 296 6.62 -5.12 -16.82
C THR A 296 6.81 -4.35 -15.53
N CYS A 297 6.94 -5.05 -14.41
CA CYS A 297 7.28 -4.45 -13.14
C CYS A 297 8.78 -4.47 -12.98
N ALA A 298 9.39 -3.29 -13.07
CA ALA A 298 10.81 -3.14 -12.84
C ALA A 298 11.01 -2.63 -11.42
N CYS A 299 11.85 -3.32 -10.64
CA CYS A 299 12.44 -2.70 -9.47
C CYS A 299 13.26 -1.51 -9.97
N LYS A 300 12.82 -0.29 -9.64
CA LYS A 300 13.63 0.88 -9.89
C LYS A 300 14.92 0.69 -9.11
N LYS A 301 16.02 0.43 -9.80
CA LYS A 301 17.32 0.51 -9.14
C LYS A 301 17.43 1.96 -8.65
N PRO A 302 17.69 2.21 -7.35
CA PRO A 302 17.91 3.57 -6.91
C PRO A 302 18.96 4.15 -7.84
N VAL A 303 18.61 5.29 -8.46
CA VAL A 303 19.60 6.12 -9.12
C VAL A 303 20.44 6.62 -7.97
N CYS A 304 21.52 5.90 -7.65
CA CYS A 304 22.58 6.43 -6.82
C CYS A 304 22.99 7.72 -7.53
N VAL A 305 22.52 8.85 -7.02
CA VAL A 305 23.18 10.11 -7.30
C VAL A 305 24.55 9.87 -6.68
N GLU A 306 25.56 9.65 -7.53
CA GLU A 306 26.96 9.66 -7.13
C GLU A 306 27.29 11.08 -6.65
N GLY A 307 26.73 11.49 -5.53
CA GLY A 307 27.29 12.51 -4.66
C GLY A 307 28.41 11.80 -3.91
N GLU A 308 29.66 12.15 -4.19
CA GLU A 308 30.73 11.83 -3.25
C GLU A 308 30.30 12.43 -1.90
N PRO A 309 30.19 11.63 -0.81
CA PRO A 309 29.86 12.18 0.50
C PRO A 309 30.91 13.25 0.80
N LYS A 310 30.49 14.52 0.86
CA LYS A 310 31.38 15.56 1.35
C LYS A 310 31.53 15.28 2.82
N VAL A 311 32.73 14.86 3.23
CA VAL A 311 33.12 14.66 4.62
C VAL A 311 32.54 15.79 5.45
N ALA A 312 31.49 15.48 6.21
CA ALA A 312 30.92 16.43 7.13
C ALA A 312 31.98 16.81 8.14
N LYS A 313 31.94 18.08 8.54
CA LYS A 313 32.91 18.59 9.49
C LYS A 313 32.67 17.85 10.80
N GLU A 314 33.71 17.23 11.33
CA GLU A 314 33.70 16.62 12.66
C GLU A 314 33.04 17.57 13.68
N GLU A 315 32.02 17.05 14.37
CA GLU A 315 31.25 17.77 15.38
C GLU A 315 31.75 17.35 16.75
N CYS A 316 32.06 18.32 17.62
CA CYS A 316 32.68 18.06 18.92
C CYS A 316 31.89 18.72 20.04
N HIS A 317 31.61 17.94 21.08
CA HIS A 317 30.92 18.38 22.29
C HIS A 317 31.85 18.23 23.50
N ASN A 318 31.81 19.19 24.42
CA ASN A 318 32.67 19.15 25.61
C ASN A 318 32.14 18.14 26.63
N VAL A 319 33.06 17.47 27.31
CA VAL A 319 32.78 16.70 28.53
C VAL A 319 33.11 17.61 29.72
N LEU A 320 32.14 17.83 30.61
CA LEU A 320 32.23 18.81 31.69
C LEU A 320 32.18 18.13 33.07
N ALA A 321 33.13 18.44 33.95
CA ALA A 321 32.97 18.10 35.36
C ALA A 321 31.80 18.88 35.98
N GLY A 322 31.28 18.41 37.13
CA GLY A 322 30.10 19.00 37.79
C GLY A 322 30.20 20.49 38.19
N ASP A 323 31.38 21.11 38.10
CA ASP A 323 31.59 22.56 38.25
C ASP A 323 31.70 23.31 36.89
N ASN A 324 31.26 22.67 35.80
CA ASN A 324 31.42 23.09 34.41
C ASN A 324 32.87 23.23 33.94
N THR A 325 33.85 22.62 34.63
CA THR A 325 35.23 22.57 34.15
C THR A 325 35.32 21.60 32.97
N PRO A 326 35.79 22.02 31.79
CA PRO A 326 36.04 21.10 30.68
C PRO A 326 37.12 20.11 31.07
N VAL A 327 36.78 18.82 31.01
CA VAL A 327 37.68 17.70 31.31
C VAL A 327 38.02 16.90 30.06
N GLY A 328 37.27 17.10 28.97
CA GLY A 328 37.48 16.45 27.69
C GLY A 328 36.53 16.93 26.61
N SER A 329 36.51 16.21 25.50
CA SER A 329 35.56 16.35 24.40
C SER A 329 35.27 15.00 23.76
N MET A 330 34.08 14.86 23.21
CA MET A 330 33.71 13.79 22.30
C MET A 330 33.46 14.40 20.93
N CYS A 331 34.08 13.85 19.91
CA CYS A 331 33.91 14.24 18.53
C CYS A 331 33.31 13.09 17.73
N VAL A 332 32.39 13.40 16.84
CA VAL A 332 31.79 12.45 15.89
C VAL A 332 31.94 13.01 14.48
N GLY A 333 32.43 12.19 13.56
CA GLY A 333 32.56 12.55 12.17
C GLY A 333 32.63 11.33 11.26
N LEU A 334 32.57 11.55 9.95
CA LEU A 334 32.78 10.48 8.98
C LEU A 334 34.26 10.05 8.99
N SER A 335 34.48 8.73 8.96
CA SER A 335 35.80 8.17 8.72
C SER A 335 36.38 8.67 7.39
N LYS A 336 37.71 8.59 7.23
CA LYS A 336 38.39 9.12 6.03
C LYS A 336 37.93 8.52 4.70
N ASP A 337 37.39 7.31 4.74
CA ASP A 337 36.83 6.60 3.60
C ASP A 337 35.31 6.78 3.46
N GLY A 338 34.66 7.51 4.38
CA GLY A 338 33.23 7.80 4.39
C GLY A 338 32.35 6.59 4.67
N SER A 339 32.92 5.46 5.12
CA SER A 339 32.16 4.22 5.31
C SER A 339 31.47 4.16 6.67
N ASN A 340 32.09 4.75 7.70
CA ASN A 340 31.69 4.62 9.11
C ASN A 340 31.71 5.98 9.82
N PHE A 341 31.06 6.06 10.99
CA PHE A 341 31.36 7.15 11.92
C PHE A 341 32.62 6.82 12.72
N GLU A 342 33.55 7.77 12.78
CA GLU A 342 34.66 7.78 13.72
C GLU A 342 34.24 8.61 14.95
N VAL A 343 34.27 7.97 16.11
CA VAL A 343 33.93 8.59 17.40
C VAL A 343 35.21 8.70 18.21
N THR A 344 35.62 9.92 18.52
CA THR A 344 36.87 10.21 19.24
C THR A 344 36.58 10.90 20.56
N PHE A 345 37.05 10.31 21.66
CA PHE A 345 37.09 10.91 22.97
C PHE A 345 38.49 11.47 23.22
N GLU A 346 38.58 12.69 23.74
CA GLU A 346 39.82 13.32 24.19
C GLU A 346 39.64 13.89 25.59
N SER A 347 40.67 13.78 26.43
CA SER A 347 40.73 14.44 27.74
C SER A 347 41.70 15.61 27.70
N THR A 348 41.54 16.58 28.61
CA THR A 348 42.34 17.80 28.62
C THR A 348 43.09 17.98 29.95
N GLY A 349 44.23 18.67 29.92
CA GLY A 349 44.96 19.04 31.13
C GLY A 349 45.61 17.84 31.85
N ASP A 350 45.35 17.71 33.15
CA ASP A 350 45.81 16.61 34.02
C ASP A 350 44.80 15.46 34.13
N TRP A 351 43.72 15.50 33.34
CA TRP A 351 42.73 14.44 33.25
C TRP A 351 43.17 13.36 32.26
N GLY A 352 42.78 12.12 32.52
CA GLY A 352 42.82 11.06 31.52
C GLY A 352 41.56 10.20 31.56
N LEU A 353 41.31 9.50 30.45
CA LEU A 353 40.12 8.67 30.26
C LEU A 353 40.28 7.36 31.05
N ILE A 354 39.23 6.98 31.77
CA ILE A 354 39.14 5.71 32.51
C ILE A 354 38.16 4.78 31.80
N THR A 355 36.94 5.26 31.55
CA THR A 355 35.93 4.55 30.73
C THR A 355 35.26 5.51 29.77
N THR A 356 34.86 5.01 28.62
CA THR A 356 34.00 5.70 27.65
C THR A 356 32.96 4.70 27.17
N GLU A 357 31.70 5.08 27.25
CA GLU A 357 30.57 4.26 26.85
C GLU A 357 29.60 5.12 26.08
N PHE A 358 29.10 4.64 24.94
CA PHE A 358 28.09 5.40 24.21
C PHE A 358 27.09 4.53 23.47
N TRP A 359 25.94 5.14 23.22
CA TRP A 359 24.84 4.65 22.40
C TRP A 359 24.55 5.68 21.30
N MET A 360 24.21 5.19 20.11
CA MET A 360 23.86 6.01 18.95
C MET A 360 22.65 5.37 18.26
N GLY A 361 21.62 6.17 17.97
CA GLY A 361 20.43 5.71 17.25
C GLY A 361 19.53 6.85 16.80
N ASP A 362 18.38 6.50 16.23
CA ASP A 362 17.53 7.47 15.49
C ASP A 362 16.91 8.57 16.37
N ASN A 363 16.75 8.33 17.66
CA ASN A 363 16.30 9.33 18.64
C ASN A 363 16.56 8.84 20.07
N VAL A 364 16.52 9.77 21.03
CA VAL A 364 16.81 9.49 22.45
C VAL A 364 15.82 8.51 23.12
N HIS A 365 14.64 8.23 22.53
CA HIS A 365 13.71 7.25 23.10
C HIS A 365 14.16 5.79 22.91
N GLY A 366 15.13 5.53 22.01
CA GLY A 366 15.73 4.21 21.81
C GLY A 366 16.82 3.85 22.82
N VAL A 367 17.17 4.75 23.72
CA VAL A 367 18.23 4.55 24.71
C VAL A 367 17.83 3.42 25.68
N PRO A 368 18.71 2.45 25.96
CA PRO A 368 18.42 1.38 26.90
C PRO A 368 18.25 1.89 28.34
N PHE A 369 17.16 1.48 29.00
CA PHE A 369 16.91 1.70 30.42
C PHE A 369 16.70 0.37 31.14
N ASP A 370 17.11 0.30 32.40
CA ASP A 370 16.90 -0.87 33.25
C ASP A 370 15.47 -0.91 33.85
N GLU A 371 15.18 -1.93 34.66
CA GLU A 371 13.87 -2.10 35.30
C GLU A 371 13.53 -0.99 36.32
N GLU A 372 14.54 -0.27 36.83
CA GLU A 372 14.38 0.83 37.79
C GLU A 372 14.19 2.18 37.07
N GLY A 373 14.44 2.23 35.75
CA GLY A 373 14.33 3.40 34.91
C GLY A 373 15.59 4.25 34.84
N SER A 374 16.74 3.72 35.32
CA SER A 374 18.07 4.28 35.09
C SER A 374 18.62 3.83 33.75
N LEU A 375 19.65 4.52 33.25
CA LEU A 375 20.35 4.10 32.02
C LEU A 375 20.96 2.71 32.21
N ASP A 376 20.64 1.80 31.30
CA ASP A 376 21.29 0.49 31.25
C ASP A 376 22.59 0.58 30.45
N LEU A 377 23.62 1.09 31.11
CA LEU A 377 24.96 1.26 30.54
C LEU A 377 25.59 -0.07 30.10
N GLU A 378 25.22 -1.18 30.73
CA GLU A 378 25.70 -2.51 30.33
C GLU A 378 25.17 -2.93 28.95
N SER A 379 24.05 -2.34 28.52
CA SER A 379 23.46 -2.52 27.20
C SER A 379 24.01 -1.55 26.14
N PHE A 380 24.93 -0.64 26.50
CA PHE A 380 25.54 0.26 25.51
C PHE A 380 26.49 -0.54 24.61
N PRO A 381 26.29 -0.52 23.28
CA PRO A 381 27.01 -1.39 22.36
C PRO A 381 28.50 -1.02 22.23
N TYR A 382 28.87 0.22 22.57
CA TYR A 382 30.23 0.73 22.45
C TYR A 382 30.80 1.06 23.83
N TYR A 383 31.56 0.11 24.38
CA TYR A 383 32.22 0.23 25.67
C TYR A 383 33.75 0.14 25.50
N TRP A 384 34.46 1.05 26.15
CA TRP A 384 35.90 1.00 26.31
C TRP A 384 36.31 1.36 27.74
N CYS A 385 37.29 0.63 28.25
CA CYS A 385 37.83 0.82 29.60
C CYS A 385 39.33 0.64 29.58
N ASN A 386 40.02 1.64 30.13
CA ASN A 386 41.46 1.60 30.29
C ASN A 386 41.89 2.26 31.60
N SER A 387 42.47 1.48 32.50
CA SER A 387 42.97 1.96 33.78
C SER A 387 44.33 2.68 33.68
N THR A 388 44.92 2.85 32.49
CA THR A 388 46.24 3.46 32.31
C THR A 388 46.22 4.92 31.87
N GLY A 389 45.04 5.56 31.88
CA GLY A 389 44.91 6.99 31.71
C GLY A 389 45.30 7.53 30.33
N GLU A 390 44.88 6.83 29.28
CA GLU A 390 45.03 7.36 27.92
C GLU A 390 44.28 8.68 27.78
N THR A 391 44.87 9.60 27.03
CA THR A 391 44.29 10.93 26.83
C THR A 391 43.34 11.01 25.65
N SER A 392 43.31 9.96 24.81
CA SER A 392 42.43 9.86 23.65
C SER A 392 42.04 8.41 23.39
N HIS A 393 40.79 8.20 23.00
CA HIS A 393 40.25 6.93 22.53
C HIS A 393 39.43 7.17 21.27
N SER A 394 39.62 6.37 20.21
CA SER A 394 38.79 6.44 19.00
C SER A 394 38.26 5.05 18.65
N THR A 395 37.00 5.00 18.22
CA THR A 395 36.34 3.79 17.73
C THR A 395 35.49 4.10 16.49
N HIS A 396 35.12 3.04 15.77
CA HIS A 396 34.27 3.15 14.59
C HIS A 396 32.89 2.56 14.88
N VAL A 397 31.87 3.25 14.38
CA VAL A 397 30.48 2.79 14.37
C VAL A 397 30.13 2.46 12.93
N ASP A 398 29.92 1.16 12.68
CA ASP A 398 29.46 0.68 11.38
C ASP A 398 27.99 1.09 11.20
N PHE A 399 27.73 2.03 10.30
CA PHE A 399 26.38 2.55 10.04
C PHE A 399 25.95 2.24 8.60
N LYS A 400 24.75 1.69 8.42
CA LYS A 400 24.22 1.38 7.09
C LYS A 400 23.48 2.59 6.51
N TRP A 401 24.24 3.52 5.93
CA TRP A 401 23.78 4.77 5.35
C TRP A 401 22.56 4.68 4.43
N ALA A 402 22.48 3.61 3.63
CA ALA A 402 21.39 3.38 2.70
C ALA A 402 20.00 3.48 3.37
N TYR A 403 19.86 3.01 4.62
CA TYR A 403 18.56 3.01 5.28
C TYR A 403 18.09 4.40 5.75
N LEU A 404 19.01 5.31 6.10
CA LEU A 404 18.62 6.59 6.72
C LEU A 404 18.43 7.71 5.71
N CYS A 405 19.22 7.74 4.63
CA CYS A 405 19.07 8.77 3.60
C CYS A 405 17.87 8.50 2.66
N GLU A 406 17.26 7.31 2.70
CA GLU A 406 16.18 6.90 1.78
C GLU A 406 14.77 7.21 2.34
N GLU A 407 14.56 7.16 3.67
CA GLU A 407 13.19 7.18 4.24
C GLU A 407 12.71 8.57 4.73
N LYS A 408 13.60 9.55 4.95
CA LYS A 408 13.20 10.84 5.53
C LYS A 408 13.99 12.02 4.97
N ASP A 409 13.27 13.06 4.54
CA ASP A 409 13.85 14.35 4.11
C ASP A 409 14.67 15.04 5.23
N GLU A 410 14.40 14.71 6.50
CA GLU A 410 15.16 15.16 7.67
C GLU A 410 15.22 14.02 8.72
N PHE A 411 16.42 13.50 9.04
CA PHE A 411 16.66 12.62 10.19
C PHE A 411 17.85 13.12 11.02
N SER A 412 17.81 12.96 12.34
CA SER A 412 18.92 13.24 13.25
C SER A 412 19.32 11.98 14.00
N LEU A 413 20.61 11.79 14.26
CA LEU A 413 21.07 10.71 15.15
C LEU A 413 21.27 11.25 16.56
N ALA A 414 20.61 10.65 17.55
CA ALA A 414 20.86 10.96 18.95
C ALA A 414 22.04 10.15 19.47
N VAL A 415 22.97 10.81 20.15
CA VAL A 415 24.14 10.20 20.79
C VAL A 415 24.08 10.42 22.29
N VAL A 416 24.07 9.33 23.06
CA VAL A 416 24.21 9.34 24.52
C VAL A 416 25.57 8.77 24.86
N ALA A 417 26.45 9.60 25.42
CA ALA A 417 27.82 9.19 25.72
C ALA A 417 28.21 9.55 27.15
N GLN A 418 28.52 8.54 27.94
CA GLN A 418 29.05 8.66 29.28
C GLN A 418 30.57 8.45 29.27
N VAL A 419 31.28 9.31 29.98
CA VAL A 419 32.73 9.28 30.10
C VAL A 419 33.11 9.37 31.57
N THR A 420 33.93 8.42 32.03
CA THR A 420 34.61 8.52 33.32
C THR A 420 36.03 9.02 33.11
N VAL A 421 36.36 10.16 33.72
CA VAL A 421 37.71 10.73 33.74
C VAL A 421 38.27 10.76 35.15
N GLY A 422 39.59 10.74 35.29
CA GLY A 422 40.26 10.95 36.58
C GLY A 422 41.55 11.74 36.43
N LYS A 423 42.01 12.40 37.50
CA LYS A 423 43.32 13.06 37.49
C LYS A 423 44.42 12.03 37.50
N MET A 424 45.44 12.26 36.69
CA MET A 424 46.54 11.30 36.53
C MET A 424 47.73 11.66 37.43
N SER A 425 48.30 10.65 38.08
CA SER A 425 49.57 10.75 38.78
C SER A 425 50.74 10.83 37.80
N GLU A 426 51.93 11.19 38.29
CA GLU A 426 53.17 11.18 37.47
C GLU A 426 53.48 9.79 36.88
N ASP A 427 52.98 8.71 37.50
CA ASP A 427 53.15 7.33 37.05
C ASP A 427 52.07 6.89 36.02
N GLY A 428 51.15 7.77 35.64
CA GLY A 428 50.09 7.49 34.66
C GLY A 428 48.91 6.69 35.21
N LEU A 429 48.78 6.60 36.54
CA LEU A 429 47.63 5.99 37.21
C LEU A 429 46.63 7.06 37.65
N ALA A 430 45.33 6.77 37.55
CA ALA A 430 44.28 7.61 38.11
C ALA A 430 44.49 7.75 39.63
N ILE A 431 44.35 8.97 40.14
CA ILE A 431 44.45 9.27 41.56
C ILE A 431 43.11 8.93 42.20
N ASP A 432 43.10 7.98 43.14
CA ASP A 432 41.90 7.56 43.88
C ASP A 432 41.11 8.76 44.42
N GLY A 433 39.81 8.77 44.14
CA GLY A 433 38.86 9.79 44.61
C GLY A 433 38.84 11.05 43.76
N THR A 434 39.46 11.03 42.57
CA THR A 434 39.39 12.12 41.58
C THR A 434 38.54 11.77 40.37
N GLU A 435 37.93 10.59 40.36
CA GLU A 435 37.10 10.11 39.27
C GLU A 435 35.79 10.89 39.18
N ILE A 436 35.42 11.29 37.96
CA ILE A 436 34.19 11.99 37.65
C ILE A 436 33.53 11.29 36.48
N VAL A 437 32.24 11.02 36.62
CA VAL A 437 31.36 10.56 35.55
C VAL A 437 30.67 11.79 34.95
N SER A 438 30.72 11.93 33.63
CA SER A 438 30.13 13.05 32.89
C SER A 438 29.54 12.56 31.58
N PHE A 439 28.59 13.32 31.03
CA PHE A 439 28.11 13.14 29.67
C PHE A 439 28.77 14.14 28.71
N ALA A 440 28.86 13.77 27.43
CA ALA A 440 28.98 14.74 26.35
C ALA A 440 27.56 15.11 25.92
N SER A 441 27.15 16.37 26.13
CA SER A 441 25.74 16.75 26.00
C SER A 441 25.54 18.17 25.50
N GLU A 442 24.46 18.35 24.75
CA GLU A 442 23.81 19.64 24.48
C GLU A 442 22.46 19.74 25.19
N TYR A 443 21.80 18.59 25.31
CA TYR A 443 20.54 18.40 26.00
C TYR A 443 20.75 17.52 27.22
N GLU A 444 19.95 17.76 28.26
CA GLU A 444 19.98 16.99 29.49
C GLU A 444 18.54 16.72 29.96
N ILE A 445 18.33 15.55 30.56
CA ILE A 445 17.05 15.18 31.16
C ILE A 445 17.29 14.53 32.51
N ASP A 446 16.53 14.98 33.51
CA ASP A 446 16.46 14.37 34.83
C ASP A 446 15.41 13.26 34.82
N ILE A 447 15.84 12.01 35.03
CA ILE A 447 14.95 10.85 35.14
C ILE A 447 15.08 10.27 36.55
N GLN A 448 14.03 10.46 37.34
CA GLN A 448 13.95 10.05 38.74
C GLN A 448 15.12 10.61 39.58
N ASP A 449 16.12 9.77 39.85
CA ASP A 449 17.30 10.05 40.68
C ASP A 449 18.61 10.13 39.85
N ASP A 450 18.51 10.09 38.52
CA ASP A 450 19.65 10.17 37.59
C ASP A 450 19.46 11.29 36.55
N THR A 451 20.56 11.77 36.00
CA THR A 451 20.58 12.76 34.92
C THR A 451 21.46 12.24 33.81
N PHE A 452 20.94 12.20 32.58
CA PHE A 452 21.78 11.93 31.43
C PHE A 452 21.65 13.01 30.37
N GLY A 453 22.71 13.14 29.58
CA GLY A 453 22.76 14.10 28.49
C GLY A 453 23.00 13.43 27.15
N TRP A 454 22.56 14.11 26.10
CA TRP A 454 22.71 13.70 24.71
C TRP A 454 22.93 14.90 23.80
N PHE A 455 23.31 14.63 22.56
CA PHE A 455 23.32 15.59 21.47
C PHE A 455 22.81 14.93 20.19
N ASP A 456 22.37 15.74 19.25
CA ASP A 456 21.83 15.28 17.97
C ASP A 456 22.82 15.63 16.86
N ILE A 457 23.15 14.67 16.00
CA ILE A 457 23.92 14.89 14.78
C ILE A 457 22.92 15.22 13.67
N PRO A 458 22.98 16.40 13.02
CA PRO A 458 21.99 16.83 12.04
C PRO A 458 22.17 16.16 10.66
N PRO A 459 21.09 16.01 9.88
CA PRO A 459 21.11 15.31 8.58
C PRO A 459 22.02 15.98 7.54
N SER A 460 22.19 17.29 7.62
CA SER A 460 23.07 18.05 6.72
C SER A 460 24.53 17.63 6.81
N ASP A 461 24.91 16.98 7.90
CA ASP A 461 26.24 16.42 8.14
C ASP A 461 26.31 14.91 7.78
N MET A 462 25.25 14.36 7.19
CA MET A 462 25.09 12.92 6.99
C MET A 462 24.69 12.54 5.54
N CYS A 463 23.79 13.29 4.90
CA CYS A 463 23.32 13.01 3.54
C CYS A 463 23.45 14.25 2.65
N LEU A 464 24.07 14.09 1.48
CA LEU A 464 24.25 15.16 0.47
C LEU A 464 23.99 14.66 -0.95
#